data_AF-A0A354WID8-F1
#
_entry.id   AF-A0A354WID8-F1
#
_cell.length_a   1.000
_cell.length_b   1.000
_cell.length_c   1.000
_cell.angle_alpha   90.00
_cell.angle_beta   90.00
_cell.angle_gamma   90.00
#
_symmetry.space_group_name_H-M   'P 1'
#
loop_
_entity.id
_entity.type
_entity.pdbx_description
1 polymer ?
#
loop_
_entity_poly.entity_id
_entity_poly.type
_entity_poly.pdbx_seq_one_letter_code
_entity_poly.pdbx_strand_id
1 'polypeptide(L)'
;QKHRPMELEWVQSIRDKCQDAGVAFFFKQWGGRTPKAAGRLLDEKIWDEMPEVWEKHQRQFNDYSFKISRNSMKKATTTLVKM
;
A
#
# COMPACT_ATOMS: atom_id res chain seq x y z
N GLN A 1 27.70 4.70 15.31
CA GLN A 1 26.22 4.70 15.26
C GLN A 1 25.73 3.28 15.55
N LYS A 2 25.13 3.04 16.72
CA LYS A 2 24.78 1.70 17.21
C LYS A 2 23.36 1.38 16.73
N HIS A 3 23.23 0.75 15.56
CA HIS A 3 21.95 0.20 15.10
C HIS A 3 21.68 -1.10 15.86
N ARG A 4 20.42 -1.36 16.22
CA ARG A 4 20.06 -2.67 16.78
C ARG A 4 20.03 -3.67 15.62
N PRO A 5 20.72 -4.81 15.70
CA PRO A 5 20.58 -5.85 14.70
C PRO A 5 19.11 -6.31 14.67
N MET A 6 18.61 -6.56 13.46
CA MET A 6 17.29 -7.15 13.25
C MET A 6 17.52 -8.62 12.94
N GLU A 7 16.99 -9.50 13.78
CA GLU A 7 17.09 -10.95 13.58
C GLU A 7 15.92 -11.45 12.72
N LEU A 8 16.21 -12.39 11.81
CA LEU A 8 15.22 -13.00 10.91
C LEU A 8 14.07 -13.64 11.70
N GLU A 9 14.41 -14.40 12.74
CA GLU A 9 13.49 -15.11 13.63
C GLU A 9 12.41 -14.21 14.23
N TRP A 10 12.75 -12.94 14.52
CA TRP A 10 11.78 -12.01 15.09
C TRP A 10 10.67 -11.70 14.10
N VAL A 11 11.03 -11.46 12.85
CA VAL A 11 10.07 -11.14 11.78
C VAL A 11 9.25 -12.38 11.43
N GLN A 12 9.88 -13.56 11.36
CA GLN A 12 9.19 -14.83 11.14
C GLN A 12 8.16 -15.11 12.25
N SER A 13 8.54 -14.93 13.52
CA SER A 13 7.60 -15.14 14.63
C SER A 13 6.38 -14.21 14.60
N ILE A 14 6.54 -12.98 14.10
CA ILE A 14 5.44 -12.03 13.95
C ILE A 14 4.55 -12.45 12.79
N ARG A 15 5.16 -12.83 11.65
CA ARG A 15 4.44 -13.34 10.49
C ARG A 15 3.58 -14.55 10.87
N ASP A 16 4.14 -15.52 11.58
CA ASP A 16 3.44 -16.76 11.93
C ASP A 16 2.25 -16.46 12.85
N LYS A 17 2.42 -15.56 13.84
CA LYS A 17 1.30 -15.08 14.67
C LYS A 17 0.22 -14.36 13.87
N CYS A 18 0.59 -13.59 12.85
CA CYS A 18 -0.38 -12.95 11.97
C CYS A 18 -1.17 -13.98 11.15
N GLN A 19 -0.49 -15.01 10.63
CA GLN A 19 -1.11 -16.10 9.89
C GLN A 19 -2.07 -16.90 10.79
N ASP A 20 -1.64 -17.27 12.00
CA ASP A 20 -2.47 -17.98 12.97
C ASP A 20 -3.72 -17.20 13.36
N ALA A 21 -3.60 -15.87 13.46
CA ALA A 21 -4.72 -14.99 13.77
C ALA A 21 -5.57 -14.60 12.55
N GLY A 22 -5.18 -15.01 11.33
CA GLY A 22 -5.87 -14.65 10.09
C GLY A 22 -5.83 -13.14 9.78
N VAL A 23 -4.80 -12.42 10.20
CA VAL A 23 -4.64 -10.98 9.95
C VAL A 23 -3.58 -10.72 8.88
N ALA A 24 -3.81 -9.71 8.04
CA ALA A 24 -2.89 -9.35 6.96
C ALA A 24 -1.50 -8.95 7.50
N PHE A 25 -0.45 -9.51 6.90
CA PHE A 25 0.94 -9.23 7.26
C PHE A 25 1.65 -8.42 6.17
N PHE A 26 2.21 -7.26 6.56
CA PHE A 26 2.97 -6.40 5.67
C PHE A 26 4.42 -6.26 6.14
N PHE A 27 5.36 -6.60 5.27
CA PHE A 27 6.78 -6.41 5.50
C PHE A 27 7.33 -5.30 4.60
N LYS A 28 7.80 -4.23 5.25
CA LYS A 28 8.25 -3.04 4.54
C LYS A 28 9.65 -3.22 3.97
N GLN A 29 10.67 -3.46 4.79
CA GLN A 29 12.05 -3.74 4.37
C GLN A 29 12.97 -4.13 5.54
N TRP A 30 14.11 -4.74 5.22
CA TRP A 30 15.25 -4.92 6.11
C TRP A 30 16.10 -3.65 6.24
N GLY A 31 16.60 -3.40 7.46
CA GLY A 31 17.76 -2.54 7.67
C GLY A 31 19.05 -3.32 7.36
N GLY A 32 20.11 -2.62 6.96
CA GLY A 32 21.44 -3.22 6.76
C GLY A 32 22.53 -2.19 7.01
N ARG A 33 23.74 -2.40 6.44
CA ARG A 33 24.84 -1.42 6.52
C ARG A 33 24.40 -0.01 6.11
N THR A 34 23.48 0.08 5.15
CA THR A 34 22.69 1.29 4.88
C THR A 34 21.20 0.98 4.99
N PRO A 35 20.33 1.97 5.29
CA PRO A 35 18.90 1.75 5.54
C PRO A 35 18.10 1.13 4.39
N LYS A 36 18.67 1.02 3.18
CA LYS A 36 18.01 0.49 1.97
C LYS A 36 18.71 -0.74 1.39
N ALA A 37 19.77 -1.24 2.04
CA ALA A 37 20.65 -2.25 1.43
C ALA A 37 20.02 -3.64 1.32
N ALA A 38 19.15 -4.03 2.25
CA ALA A 38 18.73 -5.43 2.40
C ALA A 38 17.35 -5.74 1.79
N GLY A 39 16.69 -4.78 1.14
CA GLY A 39 15.48 -5.04 0.33
C GLY A 39 14.23 -5.43 1.13
N ARG A 40 13.26 -6.05 0.44
CA ARG A 40 11.90 -6.39 0.97
C ARG A 40 11.61 -7.89 1.08
N LEU A 41 12.59 -8.74 0.77
CA LEU A 41 12.39 -10.18 0.68
C LEU A 41 12.50 -10.82 2.06
N LEU A 42 11.42 -11.40 2.58
CA LEU A 42 11.43 -12.26 3.75
C LEU A 42 11.13 -13.68 3.26
N ASP A 43 12.07 -14.61 3.48
CA ASP A 43 12.03 -15.98 2.96
C ASP A 43 11.81 -16.01 1.45
N GLU A 44 12.61 -15.22 0.73
CA GLU A 44 12.58 -15.08 -0.74
C GLU A 44 11.24 -14.58 -1.31
N LYS A 45 10.33 -14.11 -0.45
CA LYS A 45 9.01 -13.62 -0.82
C LYS A 45 8.80 -12.18 -0.36
N ILE A 46 8.02 -11.43 -1.13
CA ILE A 46 7.52 -10.11 -0.72
C ILE A 46 6.20 -10.31 0.04
N TRP A 47 6.09 -9.67 1.20
CA TRP A 47 4.88 -9.67 2.01
C TRP A 47 4.26 -8.28 1.97
N ASP A 48 3.21 -8.11 1.18
CA ASP A 48 2.52 -6.84 0.95
C ASP A 48 1.00 -6.92 1.16
N GLU A 49 0.57 -7.87 1.98
CA GLU A 49 -0.85 -8.09 2.29
C GLU A 49 -1.47 -6.87 2.97
N MET A 50 -2.73 -6.57 2.63
CA MET A 50 -3.51 -5.48 3.21
C MET A 50 -4.84 -6.00 3.77
N PRO A 51 -5.36 -5.43 4.87
CA PRO A 51 -6.64 -5.86 5.43
C PRO A 51 -7.82 -5.42 4.54
N GLU A 52 -8.95 -6.12 4.59
CA GLU A 52 -10.14 -5.83 3.75
C GLU A 52 -10.66 -4.39 3.87
N VAL A 53 -10.49 -3.76 5.05
CA VAL A 53 -10.87 -2.35 5.26
C VAL A 53 -10.11 -1.41 4.33
N TRP A 54 -8.91 -1.78 3.89
CA TRP A 54 -8.14 -1.04 2.90
C TRP A 54 -8.85 -1.01 1.55
N GLU A 55 -9.41 -2.13 1.10
CA GLU A 55 -10.20 -2.16 -0.15
C GLU A 55 -11.47 -1.32 -0.05
N LYS A 56 -12.17 -1.38 1.09
CA LYS A 56 -13.36 -0.57 1.34
C LYS A 56 -13.03 0.93 1.30
N HIS A 57 -11.93 1.31 1.96
CA HIS A 57 -11.39 2.67 1.90
C HIS A 57 -11.03 3.06 0.46
N GLN A 58 -10.30 2.22 -0.28
CA GLN A 58 -9.97 2.49 -1.68
C GLN A 58 -11.23 2.69 -2.53
N ARG A 59 -12.26 1.84 -2.41
CA ARG A 59 -13.51 2.02 -3.16
C ARG A 59 -14.21 3.34 -2.80
N GLN A 60 -14.23 3.70 -1.52
CA GLN A 60 -14.87 4.92 -1.04
C GLN A 60 -14.15 6.20 -1.51
N PHE A 61 -12.82 6.21 -1.49
CA PHE A 61 -12.02 7.40 -1.76
C PHE A 61 -11.45 7.47 -3.19
N ASN A 62 -11.30 6.35 -3.92
CA ASN A 62 -10.88 6.38 -5.33
C ASN A 62 -11.97 6.95 -6.24
N ASP A 63 -13.24 6.90 -5.81
CA ASP A 63 -14.35 7.61 -6.45
C ASP A 63 -14.20 9.15 -6.35
N TYR A 64 -13.35 9.66 -5.44
CA TYR A 64 -13.01 11.08 -5.34
C TYR A 64 -12.12 11.55 -6.51
N SER A 65 -11.13 10.74 -6.90
CA SER A 65 -10.25 11.05 -8.05
C SER A 65 -11.05 11.09 -9.37
N PHE A 66 -11.99 10.16 -9.55
CA PHE A 66 -12.88 10.14 -10.72
C PHE A 66 -13.94 11.26 -10.69
N LYS A 67 -14.37 11.73 -9.51
CA LYS A 67 -15.26 12.90 -9.36
C LYS A 67 -14.55 14.23 -9.67
N ILE A 68 -13.29 14.40 -9.28
CA ILE A 68 -12.49 15.59 -9.65
C ILE A 68 -12.37 15.69 -11.18
N SER A 69 -12.11 14.57 -11.88
CA SER A 69 -12.06 14.53 -13.35
C SER A 69 -13.38 14.94 -14.01
N ARG A 70 -14.53 14.44 -13.53
CA ARG A 70 -15.86 14.80 -14.07
C ARG A 70 -16.26 16.25 -13.83
N ASN A 71 -15.84 16.86 -12.72
CA ASN A 71 -16.12 18.28 -12.46
C ASN A 71 -15.29 19.24 -13.33
N SER A 72 -14.19 18.78 -13.94
CA SER A 72 -13.42 19.56 -14.92
C SER A 72 -14.06 19.60 -16.31
N MET A 73 -15.05 18.74 -16.59
CA MET A 73 -15.65 18.61 -17.93
C MET A 73 -17.01 19.32 -18.09
N LYS A 74 -17.40 20.19 -17.14
CA LYS A 74 -18.66 20.97 -17.18
C LYS A 74 -18.48 22.45 -17.56
N LYS A 75 -17.42 22.81 -18.28
CA LYS A 75 -17.28 24.13 -18.93
C LYS A 75 -16.93 23.99 -20.40
N ALA A 76 -17.91 23.59 -21.20
CA ALA A 76 -17.91 23.78 -22.64
C ALA A 76 -19.35 23.82 -23.17
N THR A 77 -20.15 24.74 -22.64
CA THR A 77 -21.30 25.27 -23.39
C THR A 77 -20.82 26.49 -24.15
N THR A 78 -20.58 26.35 -25.45
CA THR A 78 -20.65 27.48 -26.39
C THR A 78 -21.25 26.98 -27.71
N THR A 79 -22.50 27.41 -27.90
CA THR A 79 -23.19 27.80 -29.13
C THR A 79 -22.67 27.29 -30.48
N LEU A 80 -23.53 26.58 -31.21
CA LEU A 80 -23.78 26.91 -32.62
C LEU A 80 -25.26 26.65 -32.96
N VAL A 81 -25.86 27.71 -33.48
CA VAL A 81 -27.26 27.90 -33.84
C VAL A 81 -27.59 27.10 -35.08
N LYS A 82 -28.85 26.67 -35.14
CA LYS A 82 -29.55 26.03 -36.25
C LYS A 82 -29.59 26.94 -37.49
N MET A 83 -29.13 26.45 -38.63
CA MET A 83 -29.60 26.78 -40.00
C MET A 83 -29.15 25.68 -40.95
#